data_AF-A0A3G6R077-F1
#
_entry.id   AF-A0A3G6R077-F1
#
_cell.length_a   1.000
_cell.length_b   1.000
_cell.length_c   1.000
_cell.angle_alpha   90.00
_cell.angle_beta   90.00
_cell.angle_gamma   90.00
#
_symmetry.space_group_name_H-M   'P 1'
#
loop_
_entity.id
_entity.type
_entity.pdbx_description
1 polymer ?
#
loop_
_entity_poly.entity_id
_entity_poly.type
_entity_poly.pdbx_seq_one_letter_code
_entity_poly.pdbx_strand_id
1 'polypeptide(L)'
;MENQPENQFYHDGVVTVTQSRFVTQSKTYAMRNISSVHIFEIQKSRVGPIIMILLGFPFLFSGEIFWMGLIIIALAILWLFYIKNEYAVRISTNSGEANSILSKDRVYIQKIVDALNDAIIYRG
;
A
#
# COMPACT_ATOMS: atom_id res chain seq x y z
N MET A 1 7.92 24.56 -30.27
CA MET A 1 8.70 24.34 -29.04
C MET A 1 8.96 22.86 -28.97
N GLU A 2 10.15 22.44 -29.37
CA GLU A 2 10.58 21.03 -29.38
C GLU A 2 10.66 20.57 -27.92
N ASN A 3 9.75 19.71 -27.48
CA ASN A 3 9.85 19.10 -26.15
C ASN A 3 10.98 18.09 -26.21
N GLN A 4 12.12 18.41 -25.58
CA GLN A 4 13.22 17.47 -25.42
C GLN A 4 12.68 16.17 -24.80
N PRO A 5 13.12 14.99 -25.27
CA PRO A 5 12.67 13.73 -24.70
C PRO A 5 13.12 13.66 -23.25
N GLU A 6 12.20 13.88 -22.31
CA GLU A 6 12.47 13.59 -20.91
C GLU A 6 12.78 12.10 -20.79
N ASN A 7 13.91 11.77 -20.18
CA ASN A 7 14.22 10.37 -19.89
C ASN A 7 13.12 9.81 -18.97
N GLN A 8 12.40 8.83 -19.50
CA GLN A 8 11.31 8.14 -18.83
C GLN A 8 11.89 6.90 -18.16
N PHE A 9 11.89 6.89 -16.83
CA PHE A 9 12.43 5.78 -16.03
C PHE A 9 11.40 4.68 -15.84
N TYR A 10 10.13 5.06 -15.74
CA TYR A 10 9.02 4.12 -15.60
C TYR A 10 7.73 4.72 -16.13
N HIS A 11 6.96 3.90 -16.83
CA HIS A 11 5.63 4.27 -17.28
C HIS A 11 4.71 3.08 -17.26
N ASP A 12 3.60 3.28 -16.58
CA ASP A 12 2.44 2.42 -16.58
C ASP A 12 1.21 3.33 -16.75
N GLY A 13 0.05 2.77 -17.12
CA GLY A 13 -1.20 3.52 -17.30
C GLY A 13 -1.67 4.26 -16.05
N VAL A 14 -1.07 3.99 -14.89
CA VAL A 14 -1.42 4.53 -13.57
C VAL A 14 -0.31 5.42 -12.98
N VAL A 15 0.95 5.20 -13.37
CA VAL A 15 2.13 5.84 -12.78
C VAL A 15 3.15 6.17 -13.86
N THR A 16 3.62 7.41 -13.86
CA THR A 16 4.71 7.85 -14.72
C THR A 16 5.83 8.47 -13.89
N VAL A 17 7.04 7.96 -14.07
CA VAL A 17 8.28 8.47 -13.47
C VAL A 17 9.15 9.03 -14.60
N THR A 18 9.34 10.33 -14.61
CA THR A 18 10.31 11.02 -15.48
C THR A 18 11.41 11.65 -14.64
N GLN A 19 12.44 12.16 -15.31
CA GLN A 19 13.51 12.91 -14.66
C GLN A 19 13.01 14.12 -13.85
N SER A 20 11.94 14.78 -14.32
CA SER A 20 11.46 16.04 -13.74
C SER A 20 10.26 15.85 -12.80
N ARG A 21 9.44 14.82 -13.05
CA ARG A 21 8.14 14.63 -12.40
C ARG A 21 7.84 13.17 -12.10
N PHE A 22 7.21 12.97 -10.95
CA PHE A 22 6.53 11.74 -10.59
C PHE A 22 5.03 11.98 -10.58
N VAL A 23 4.31 11.32 -11.49
CA VAL A 23 2.86 11.47 -11.68
C VAL A 23 2.18 10.17 -11.31
N THR A 24 1.25 10.24 -10.35
CA THR A 24 0.31 9.16 -10.05
C THR A 24 -1.10 9.56 -10.51
N GLN A 25 -2.06 8.65 -10.43
CA GLN A 25 -3.48 8.97 -10.71
C GLN A 25 -4.02 10.18 -9.93
N SER A 26 -3.53 10.42 -8.71
CA SER A 26 -4.12 11.42 -7.81
C SER A 26 -3.25 12.65 -7.59
N LYS A 27 -1.93 12.54 -7.75
CA LYS A 27 -0.99 13.61 -7.39
C LYS A 27 0.21 13.64 -8.33
N THR A 28 0.73 14.84 -8.56
CA THR A 28 2.00 15.07 -9.26
C THR A 28 3.00 15.66 -8.29
N TYR A 29 4.17 15.05 -8.24
CA TYR A 29 5.31 15.47 -7.43
C TYR A 29 6.43 15.93 -8.36
N ALA A 30 6.98 17.11 -8.10
CA ALA A 30 8.19 17.53 -8.78
C ALA A 30 9.37 16.74 -8.19
N MET A 31 10.14 16.04 -9.03
CA MET A 31 11.26 15.21 -8.56
C MET A 31 12.22 16.00 -7.69
N ARG A 32 12.48 17.28 -8.03
CA ARG A 32 13.34 18.20 -7.26
C ARG A 32 12.99 18.32 -5.77
N ASN A 33 11.73 18.12 -5.41
CA ASN A 33 11.25 18.26 -4.03
C ASN A 33 11.28 16.93 -3.26
N ILE A 34 11.60 15.83 -3.94
CA ILE A 34 11.71 14.50 -3.36
C ILE A 34 13.14 14.32 -2.88
N SER A 35 13.29 14.05 -1.58
CA SER A 35 14.59 13.79 -0.93
C SER A 35 14.89 12.29 -0.85
N SER A 36 13.89 11.46 -0.59
CA SER A 36 14.02 10.00 -0.60
C SER A 36 12.70 9.30 -0.89
N VAL A 37 12.79 8.04 -1.31
CA VAL A 37 11.64 7.18 -1.59
C VAL A 37 11.87 5.80 -0.98
N HIS A 38 10.82 5.20 -0.44
CA HIS A 38 10.88 3.86 0.13
C HIS A 38 9.52 3.18 0.12
N ILE A 39 9.52 1.86 0.31
CA ILE A 39 8.29 1.07 0.48
C ILE A 39 7.81 1.24 1.91
N PHE A 40 6.55 1.62 2.06
CA PHE A 40 5.88 1.66 3.35
C PHE A 40 4.78 0.58 3.41
N GLU A 41 4.88 -0.34 4.36
CA GLU A 41 3.87 -1.38 4.58
C GLU A 41 2.79 -0.90 5.56
N ILE A 42 1.55 -0.81 5.06
CA ILE A 42 0.38 -0.51 5.85
C ILE A 42 -0.18 -1.83 6.37
N GLN A 43 0.13 -2.13 7.64
CA GLN A 43 -0.43 -3.28 8.32
C GLN A 43 -1.91 -3.04 8.60
N LYS A 44 -2.77 -3.84 7.97
CA LYS A 44 -4.21 -3.77 8.22
C LYS A 44 -4.52 -4.47 9.53
N SER A 45 -5.23 -3.77 10.42
CA SER A 45 -5.53 -4.29 11.76
C SER A 45 -6.33 -5.59 11.68
N ARG A 46 -5.82 -6.63 12.36
CA ARG A 46 -6.47 -7.93 12.54
C ARG A 46 -7.26 -8.02 13.84
N VAL A 47 -7.34 -6.92 14.60
CA VAL A 47 -7.94 -6.86 15.94
C VAL A 47 -9.45 -7.16 15.88
N GLY A 48 -10.16 -6.65 14.88
CA GLY A 48 -11.61 -6.87 14.73
C GLY A 48 -12.00 -8.36 14.69
N PRO A 49 -11.45 -9.15 13.74
CA PRO A 49 -11.70 -10.59 13.70
C PRO A 49 -11.27 -11.34 14.97
N ILE A 50 -10.16 -10.95 15.60
CA ILE A 50 -9.69 -11.58 16.85
C ILE A 50 -10.72 -11.36 17.98
N ILE A 51 -11.25 -10.15 18.12
CA ILE A 51 -12.31 -9.86 19.09
C ILE A 51 -13.57 -10.68 18.78
N MET A 52 -13.91 -10.82 17.50
CA MET A 52 -15.07 -11.60 17.08
C MET A 52 -14.94 -13.10 17.41
N ILE A 53 -13.75 -13.69 17.25
CA ILE A 53 -13.46 -15.06 17.69
C ILE A 53 -13.62 -15.16 19.21
N LEU A 54 -13.07 -14.20 19.95
CA LEU A 54 -13.09 -14.19 21.41
C LEU A 54 -14.53 -14.06 21.96
N LEU A 55 -15.40 -13.32 21.27
CA LEU A 55 -16.82 -13.22 21.57
C LEU A 55 -17.62 -14.48 21.19
N GLY A 56 -17.24 -15.17 20.11
CA GLY A 56 -17.89 -16.41 19.69
C GLY A 56 -17.50 -17.63 20.53
N PHE A 57 -16.31 -17.61 21.14
CA PHE A 57 -15.75 -18.74 21.90
C PHE A 57 -16.63 -19.18 23.11
N PRO A 58 -17.15 -18.29 23.96
CA PRO A 58 -18.06 -18.66 25.04
C PRO A 58 -19.33 -19.38 24.57
N PHE A 59 -19.81 -19.09 23.37
CA PHE A 59 -21.05 -19.69 22.84
C PHE A 59 -20.88 -21.17 22.49
N LEU A 60 -19.65 -21.66 22.33
CA LEU A 60 -19.37 -23.08 22.13
C LEU A 60 -19.64 -23.93 23.38
N PHE A 61 -19.67 -23.32 24.57
CA PHE A 61 -19.94 -24.02 25.83
C PHE A 61 -21.43 -24.11 26.16
N SER A 62 -22.29 -23.44 25.37
CA SER A 62 -23.73 -23.39 25.61
C SER A 62 -24.45 -24.16 24.50
N GLY A 63 -25.01 -25.32 24.84
CA GLY A 63 -25.50 -26.31 23.87
C GLY A 63 -26.58 -25.82 22.91
N GLU A 64 -27.42 -24.87 23.34
CA GLU A 64 -28.50 -24.29 22.51
C GLU A 64 -27.97 -23.32 21.44
N ILE A 65 -26.86 -22.63 21.73
CA ILE A 65 -26.25 -21.62 20.85
C ILE A 65 -24.93 -22.07 20.22
N PHE A 66 -24.57 -23.36 20.37
CA PHE A 66 -23.35 -23.95 19.82
C PHE A 66 -23.18 -23.66 18.32
N TRP A 67 -24.23 -23.90 17.53
CA TRP A 67 -24.21 -23.66 16.09
C TRP A 67 -24.00 -22.18 15.74
N MET A 68 -24.55 -21.26 16.55
CA MET A 68 -24.35 -19.82 16.39
C MET A 68 -22.89 -19.44 16.64
N GLY A 69 -22.29 -19.96 17.72
CA GLY A 69 -20.87 -19.74 18.05
C GLY A 69 -19.94 -20.26 16.94
N LEU A 70 -20.24 -21.44 16.40
CA LEU A 70 -19.50 -22.02 15.29
C LEU A 70 -19.53 -21.13 14.04
N ILE A 71 -20.70 -20.61 13.66
CA ILE A 71 -20.87 -19.72 12.50
C ILE A 71 -20.09 -18.41 12.69
N ILE A 72 -20.17 -17.81 13.88
CA ILE A 72 -19.46 -16.55 14.19
C ILE A 72 -17.95 -16.74 14.06
N ILE A 73 -17.40 -17.83 14.61
CA ILE A 73 -15.97 -18.14 14.52
C ILE A 73 -15.57 -18.42 13.07
N ALA A 74 -16.37 -19.18 12.32
CA ALA A 74 -16.09 -19.45 10.91
C ALA A 74 -16.05 -18.16 10.07
N LEU A 75 -16.98 -17.24 10.28
CA LEU A 75 -16.99 -15.92 9.62
C LEU A 75 -15.77 -15.07 10.00
N ALA A 76 -15.38 -15.08 11.28
CA ALA A 76 -14.20 -14.36 11.74
C ALA A 76 -12.90 -14.91 11.14
N ILE A 77 -12.78 -16.24 11.02
CA ILE A 77 -11.65 -16.90 10.37
C ILE A 77 -11.61 -16.52 8.88
N LEU A 78 -12.74 -16.60 8.17
CA LEU A 78 -12.82 -16.17 6.77
C LEU A 78 -12.37 -14.71 6.63
N TRP A 79 -12.84 -13.83 7.51
CA TRP A 79 -12.45 -12.42 7.50
C TRP A 79 -10.94 -12.23 7.70
N LEU A 80 -10.30 -12.99 8.61
CA LEU A 80 -8.84 -12.96 8.78
C LEU A 80 -8.09 -13.29 7.48
N PHE A 81 -8.55 -14.29 6.72
CA PHE A 81 -7.93 -14.65 5.44
C PHE A 81 -8.09 -13.57 4.36
N TYR A 82 -9.14 -12.75 4.43
CA TYR A 82 -9.35 -11.63 3.51
C TYR A 82 -8.54 -10.37 3.85
N ILE A 83 -8.05 -10.23 5.09
CA ILE A 83 -7.23 -9.09 5.49
C ILE A 83 -5.82 -9.25 4.93
N LYS A 84 -5.56 -8.58 3.81
CA LYS A 84 -4.22 -8.46 3.22
C LYS A 84 -3.63 -7.09 3.55
N ASN A 85 -2.32 -7.07 3.79
CA ASN A 85 -1.56 -5.83 3.96
C ASN A 85 -1.51 -5.07 2.63
N GLU A 86 -1.34 -3.75 2.72
CA GLU A 86 -1.19 -2.87 1.57
C GLU A 86 0.19 -2.24 1.61
N TYR A 87 0.80 -2.04 0.44
CA TYR A 87 2.10 -1.44 0.26
C TYR A 87 1.93 -0.08 -0.40
N ALA A 88 2.64 0.91 0.11
CA ALA A 88 2.62 2.28 -0.40
C ALA A 88 4.01 2.70 -0.88
N VAL A 89 4.06 3.47 -1.96
CA VAL A 89 5.26 4.26 -2.30
C VAL A 89 5.24 5.50 -1.42
N ARG A 90 6.10 5.51 -0.41
CA ARG A 90 6.26 6.65 0.49
C ARG A 90 7.39 7.54 0.02
N ILE A 91 7.07 8.82 -0.08
CA ILE A 91 7.94 9.86 -0.58
C ILE A 91 8.21 10.83 0.55
N SER A 92 9.49 11.09 0.82
CA SER A 92 9.91 12.13 1.73
C SER A 92 10.21 13.39 0.93
N THR A 93 9.64 14.50 1.36
CA THR A 93 9.82 15.81 0.75
C THR A 93 10.21 16.83 1.82
N ASN A 94 10.62 18.03 1.40
CA ASN A 94 10.90 19.13 2.33
C ASN A 94 9.70 19.52 3.21
N SER A 95 8.48 19.15 2.81
CA SER A 95 7.23 19.42 3.53
C SER A 95 6.76 18.26 4.41
N GLY A 96 7.51 17.15 4.45
CA GLY A 96 7.17 15.92 5.18
C GLY A 96 7.01 14.70 4.28
N GLU A 97 6.48 13.62 4.86
CA GLU A 97 6.26 12.34 4.18
C GLU A 97 4.85 12.26 3.60
N ALA A 98 4.71 11.67 2.41
CA ALA A 98 3.43 11.39 1.78
C ALA A 98 3.39 10.00 1.14
N ASN A 99 2.25 9.33 1.27
CA ASN A 99 1.96 8.10 0.51
C ASN A 99 1.35 8.50 -0.83
N SER A 100 1.93 8.01 -1.93
CA SER A 100 1.58 8.47 -3.29
C SER A 100 0.70 7.49 -4.08
N ILE A 101 0.94 6.19 -3.91
CA ILE A 101 0.15 5.10 -4.49
C ILE A 101 0.09 3.94 -3.49
N LEU A 102 -1.01 3.19 -3.52
CA LEU A 102 -1.29 2.02 -2.69
C LEU A 102 -1.51 0.81 -3.59
N SER A 103 -0.91 -0.32 -3.26
CA SER A 103 -1.17 -1.60 -3.94
C SER A 103 -0.98 -2.76 -2.98
N LYS A 104 -1.73 -3.85 -3.21
CA LYS A 104 -1.52 -5.13 -2.50
C LYS A 104 -0.31 -5.90 -3.02
N ASP A 105 0.22 -5.50 -4.19
CA ASP A 105 1.39 -6.11 -4.80
C ASP A 105 2.67 -5.37 -4.39
N ARG A 106 3.47 -6.03 -3.55
CA ARG A 106 4.78 -5.52 -3.11
C ARG A 106 5.76 -5.37 -4.27
N VAL A 107 5.73 -6.29 -5.25
CA VAL A 107 6.66 -6.30 -6.39
C VAL A 107 6.38 -5.10 -7.29
N TYR A 108 5.11 -4.80 -7.53
CA TYR A 108 4.72 -3.58 -8.25
C TYR A 108 5.22 -2.30 -7.57
N ILE A 109 5.03 -2.20 -6.26
CA ILE A 109 5.48 -1.03 -5.48
C ILE A 109 7.01 -0.92 -5.46
N GLN A 110 7.72 -2.06 -5.37
CA GLN A 110 9.18 -2.10 -5.45
C GLN A 110 9.69 -1.56 -6.79
N LYS A 111 9.12 -1.99 -7.92
CA LYS A 111 9.51 -1.49 -9.25
C LYS A 111 9.41 0.03 -9.36
N ILE A 112 8.35 0.62 -8.79
CA ILE A 112 8.15 2.08 -8.80
C ILE A 112 9.20 2.77 -7.90
N VAL A 113 9.46 2.22 -6.70
CA VAL A 113 10.49 2.77 -5.80
C VAL A 113 11.88 2.71 -6.43
N ASP A 114 12.21 1.60 -7.09
CA ASP A 114 13.50 1.42 -7.77
C ASP A 114 13.66 2.44 -8.90
N ALA A 115 12.65 2.60 -9.77
CA ALA A 115 12.66 3.60 -10.83
C ALA A 115 12.74 5.04 -10.31
N LEU A 116 12.10 5.34 -9.18
CA LEU A 116 12.21 6.65 -8.52
C LEU A 116 13.61 6.88 -7.95
N ASN A 117 14.23 5.85 -7.36
CA ASN A 117 15.61 5.93 -6.89
C ASN A 117 16.58 6.18 -8.06
N ASP A 118 16.43 5.46 -9.17
CA ASP A 118 17.24 5.66 -10.38
C ASP A 118 17.09 7.10 -10.92
N ALA A 119 15.86 7.62 -10.93
CA ALA A 119 15.60 9.00 -11.36
C ALA A 119 16.18 10.05 -10.39
N ILE A 120 16.25 9.77 -9.09
CA ILE A 120 16.90 10.63 -8.09
C ILE A 120 18.42 10.62 -8.29
N ILE A 121 19.01 9.43 -8.48
CA ILE A 121 20.46 9.27 -8.71
C ILE A 121 20.87 9.95 -10.02
N TYR A 122 20.09 9.78 -11.09
CA TYR A 122 20.39 10.41 -12.38
C TYR A 122 20.39 11.96 -12.33
N ARG A 123 19.61 12.55 -11.41
CA ARG A 123 19.53 14.00 -11.22
C ARG A 123 20.69 14.55 -10.37
N GLY A 124 21.20 13.75 -9.43
CA GLY A 124 22.21 14.15 -8.43
C GLY A 124 23.62 13.92 -8.91
#